data_AF-A0A7Y7DJF9-F1
#
_entry.id   AF-A0A7Y7DJF9-F1
#
_cell.length_a   1.000
_cell.length_b   1.000
_cell.length_c   1.000
_cell.angle_alpha   90.00
_cell.angle_beta   90.00
_cell.angle_gamma   90.00
#
_symmetry.space_group_name_H-M   'P 1'
#
loop_
_entity.id
_entity.type
_entity.pdbx_description
1 polymer ?
#
loop_
_entity_poly.entity_id
_entity_poly.type
_entity_poly.pdbx_seq_one_letter_code
_entity_poly.pdbx_strand_id
1 'polypeptide(L)'
;MFQQRFSLSLIGLGCLALSACGGSSNNSQPAPEPDPVSYSYEVTVQNLTQGQPLSPVAIVLHNNVTLWTIGEPATVALEVLAEGGDGSDFIGDDSFYASMTGTAPIGAGASDTLTITVTDEAESFISVATMLVNTNDAFAGISGHSLAELTLNDTMVMMLPVLDAGTEANSEAAGTIPGPADDGEGFNSERDDADVVSFHPGVVSGEDGLTLSVLTSAHRFDNPAVKLSITRVE
;
A
#
# COMPACT_ATOMS: atom_id res chain seq x y z
N MET A 1 36.36 -46.68 -65.21
CA MET A 1 37.70 -46.30 -64.72
C MET A 1 38.06 -47.25 -63.59
N PHE A 2 39.30 -47.72 -63.57
CA PHE A 2 39.78 -48.99 -62.99
C PHE A 2 40.39 -48.82 -61.57
N GLN A 3 40.64 -49.97 -60.90
CA GLN A 3 41.51 -50.24 -59.71
C GLN A 3 40.89 -49.99 -58.31
N GLN A 4 40.64 -50.97 -57.42
CA GLN A 4 41.41 -52.09 -56.83
C GLN A 4 42.38 -51.65 -55.70
N ARG A 5 42.17 -52.14 -54.44
CA ARG A 5 43.10 -52.95 -53.59
C ARG A 5 43.00 -52.76 -52.05
N PHE A 6 42.92 -53.93 -51.35
CA PHE A 6 43.55 -54.32 -50.04
C PHE A 6 43.17 -53.54 -48.75
N SER A 7 43.04 -54.07 -47.52
CA SER A 7 43.52 -55.28 -46.81
C SER A 7 42.72 -55.52 -45.49
N LEU A 8 42.76 -56.76 -45.00
CA LEU A 8 42.42 -57.25 -43.63
C LEU A 8 43.16 -56.52 -42.47
N SER A 9 42.53 -56.41 -41.29
CA SER A 9 42.90 -57.17 -40.06
C SER A 9 42.34 -56.61 -38.73
N LEU A 10 41.88 -57.57 -37.90
CA LEU A 10 41.77 -57.66 -36.43
C LEU A 10 42.54 -56.64 -35.57
N ILE A 11 41.93 -56.19 -34.45
CA ILE A 11 42.47 -55.89 -33.10
C ILE A 11 41.22 -55.53 -32.26
N GLY A 12 40.92 -55.97 -31.03
CA GLY A 12 41.65 -56.61 -29.94
C GLY A 12 40.97 -56.10 -28.65
N LEU A 13 40.21 -56.96 -27.98
CA LEU A 13 39.48 -56.65 -26.74
C LEU A 13 40.48 -56.55 -25.58
N GLY A 14 40.54 -55.39 -24.91
CA GLY A 14 41.43 -55.15 -23.78
C GLY A 14 40.73 -54.38 -22.66
N CYS A 15 40.29 -55.10 -21.63
CA CYS A 15 39.90 -54.53 -20.35
C CYS A 15 41.14 -53.96 -19.65
N LEU A 16 41.15 -52.65 -19.39
CA LEU A 16 42.08 -52.02 -18.46
C LEU A 16 41.26 -51.50 -17.28
N ALA A 17 41.39 -52.20 -16.16
CA ALA A 17 41.02 -51.69 -14.85
C ALA A 17 42.01 -50.58 -14.48
N LEU A 18 41.51 -49.38 -14.24
CA LEU A 18 42.28 -48.31 -13.61
C LEU A 18 41.82 -48.14 -12.16
N SER A 19 42.82 -48.31 -11.31
CA SER A 19 42.86 -48.18 -9.87
C SER A 19 42.49 -46.77 -9.39
N ALA A 20 41.75 -46.74 -8.29
CA ALA A 20 41.58 -45.59 -7.42
C ALA A 20 42.92 -45.03 -6.92
N CYS A 21 43.07 -43.71 -6.93
CA CYS A 21 43.92 -42.94 -6.00
C CYS A 21 43.64 -41.44 -6.17
N GLY A 22 43.50 -40.73 -5.06
CA GLY A 22 43.71 -39.28 -4.99
C GLY A 22 42.54 -38.50 -4.40
N GLY A 23 42.49 -38.40 -3.08
CA GLY A 23 41.59 -37.49 -2.39
C GLY A 23 41.78 -36.05 -2.88
N SER A 24 40.71 -35.47 -3.42
CA SER A 24 40.55 -34.02 -3.46
C SER A 24 39.60 -33.67 -2.33
N SER A 25 40.12 -32.95 -1.35
CA SER A 25 39.32 -32.22 -0.38
C SER A 25 38.40 -31.30 -1.19
N ASN A 26 37.13 -31.68 -1.35
CA ASN A 26 36.10 -30.76 -1.81
C ASN A 26 35.93 -29.72 -0.71
N ASN A 27 36.79 -28.71 -0.69
CA ASN A 27 36.48 -27.46 -0.05
C ASN A 27 35.49 -26.72 -0.96
N SER A 28 34.29 -27.29 -1.10
CA SER A 28 33.13 -26.60 -1.65
C SER A 28 32.72 -25.57 -0.61
N GLN A 29 33.52 -24.50 -0.52
CA GLN A 29 33.09 -23.28 0.13
C GLN A 29 31.82 -22.85 -0.60
N PRO A 30 30.68 -22.69 0.10
CA PRO A 30 29.48 -22.16 -0.52
C PRO A 30 29.82 -20.87 -1.26
N ALA A 31 29.23 -20.65 -2.43
CA ALA A 31 29.33 -19.36 -3.09
C ALA A 31 28.87 -18.28 -2.09
N PRO A 32 29.56 -17.12 -2.01
CA PRO A 32 29.10 -16.03 -1.15
C PRO A 32 27.65 -15.69 -1.50
N GLU A 33 26.81 -15.56 -0.48
CA GLU A 33 25.44 -15.09 -0.67
C GLU A 33 25.46 -13.70 -1.32
N PRO A 34 24.52 -13.41 -2.25
CA PRO A 34 24.45 -12.09 -2.84
C PRO A 34 24.19 -11.04 -1.75
N ASP A 35 24.76 -9.85 -1.92
CA ASP A 35 24.47 -8.73 -1.02
C ASP A 35 22.97 -8.35 -1.15
N PRO A 36 22.32 -7.99 -0.02
CA PRO A 36 20.92 -7.59 -0.04
C PRO A 36 20.72 -6.32 -0.90
N VAL A 37 19.62 -6.27 -1.64
CA VAL A 37 19.23 -5.14 -2.49
C VAL A 37 18.06 -4.40 -1.86
N SER A 38 18.23 -3.10 -1.59
CA SER A 38 17.15 -2.25 -1.08
C SER A 38 16.40 -1.54 -2.19
N TYR A 39 15.10 -1.33 -1.95
CA TYR A 39 14.19 -0.56 -2.80
C TYR A 39 13.52 0.49 -1.93
N SER A 40 13.63 1.76 -2.30
CA SER A 40 13.15 2.89 -1.50
C SER A 40 12.19 3.74 -2.32
N TYR A 41 11.09 4.15 -1.69
CA TYR A 41 10.02 4.91 -2.33
C TYR A 41 9.71 6.17 -1.53
N GLU A 42 9.71 7.32 -2.20
CA GLU A 42 9.14 8.55 -1.67
C GLU A 42 7.66 8.62 -2.03
N VAL A 43 6.81 8.62 -0.99
CA VAL A 43 5.36 8.68 -1.08
C VAL A 43 4.91 10.07 -0.64
N THR A 44 4.40 10.84 -1.58
CA THR A 44 3.84 12.18 -1.33
C THR A 44 2.32 12.13 -1.38
N VAL A 45 1.67 12.53 -0.29
CA VAL A 45 0.21 12.72 -0.21
C VAL A 45 -0.10 14.20 -0.12
N GLN A 46 -0.89 14.70 -1.05
CA GLN A 46 -1.34 16.09 -1.09
C GLN A 46 -2.85 16.17 -0.87
N ASN A 47 -3.24 16.98 0.10
CA ASN A 47 -4.62 17.32 0.38
C ASN A 47 -5.11 18.40 -0.61
N LEU A 48 -6.11 18.08 -1.43
CA LEU A 48 -6.69 19.01 -2.40
C LEU A 48 -7.95 19.71 -1.88
N THR A 49 -8.39 19.36 -0.67
CA THR A 49 -9.61 19.93 -0.07
C THR A 49 -9.32 21.27 0.59
N GLN A 50 -10.40 22.00 0.88
CA GLN A 50 -10.33 23.29 1.58
C GLN A 50 -10.55 23.15 3.11
N GLY A 51 -11.44 22.26 3.53
CA GLY A 51 -11.88 22.15 4.93
C GLY A 51 -11.84 20.73 5.50
N GLN A 52 -11.17 19.79 4.82
CA GLN A 52 -10.99 18.43 5.31
C GLN A 52 -9.50 18.21 5.59
N PRO A 53 -9.02 18.39 6.84
CA PRO A 53 -7.71 17.87 7.20
C PRO A 53 -7.64 16.38 6.88
N LEU A 54 -6.49 15.91 6.39
CA LEU A 54 -6.25 14.48 6.30
C LEU A 54 -5.58 13.99 7.59
N SER A 55 -5.94 12.83 8.09
CA SER A 55 -5.22 12.21 9.20
C SER A 55 -3.78 11.88 8.78
N PRO A 56 -2.86 11.60 9.73
CA PRO A 56 -1.54 11.08 9.36
C PRO A 56 -1.68 9.88 8.41
N VAL A 57 -0.98 9.94 7.27
CA VAL A 57 -1.08 8.90 6.24
C VAL A 57 -0.49 7.58 6.74
N ALA A 58 -1.20 6.47 6.54
CA ALA A 58 -0.71 5.12 6.77
C ALA A 58 -0.21 4.51 5.46
N ILE A 59 0.99 3.93 5.46
CA ILE A 59 1.63 3.32 4.28
C ILE A 59 2.17 1.94 4.67
N VAL A 60 1.89 0.95 3.84
CA VAL A 60 2.44 -0.40 3.97
C VAL A 60 3.03 -0.89 2.65
N LEU A 61 4.18 -1.55 2.71
CA LEU A 61 4.72 -2.37 1.64
C LEU A 61 4.50 -3.83 2.00
N HIS A 62 3.93 -4.59 1.07
CA HIS A 62 3.53 -5.98 1.31
C HIS A 62 3.58 -6.79 0.02
N ASN A 63 3.31 -8.09 0.14
CA ASN A 63 3.10 -8.98 -1.00
C ASN A 63 1.78 -8.68 -1.73
N ASN A 64 1.36 -9.47 -2.72
CA ASN A 64 0.11 -9.22 -3.46
C ASN A 64 -1.17 -9.48 -2.63
N VAL A 65 -1.51 -8.54 -1.75
CA VAL A 65 -2.68 -8.54 -0.87
C VAL A 65 -3.50 -7.28 -1.12
N THR A 66 -4.80 -7.37 -0.90
CA THR A 66 -5.74 -6.26 -0.98
C THR A 66 -6.31 -6.02 0.42
N LEU A 67 -6.12 -4.82 0.97
CA LEU A 67 -6.55 -4.45 2.32
C LEU A 67 -8.01 -3.99 2.38
N TRP A 68 -8.56 -3.51 1.26
CA TRP A 68 -9.99 -3.26 1.11
C TRP A 68 -10.41 -3.33 -0.35
N THR A 69 -11.70 -3.62 -0.60
CA THR A 69 -12.29 -3.66 -1.94
C THR A 69 -13.64 -2.96 -1.90
N ILE A 70 -13.92 -2.14 -2.91
CA ILE A 70 -15.23 -1.48 -3.05
C ILE A 70 -16.32 -2.56 -3.19
N GLY A 71 -17.37 -2.43 -2.39
CA GLY A 71 -18.49 -3.38 -2.32
C GLY A 71 -18.27 -4.54 -1.35
N GLU A 72 -17.12 -4.59 -0.67
CA GLU A 72 -16.83 -5.56 0.40
C GLU A 72 -16.74 -4.83 1.76
N PRO A 73 -16.96 -5.54 2.87
CA PRO A 73 -16.84 -4.95 4.20
C PRO A 73 -15.44 -4.41 4.51
N ALA A 74 -15.39 -3.31 5.26
CA ALA A 74 -14.16 -2.80 5.84
C ALA A 74 -13.61 -3.79 6.88
N THR A 75 -12.29 -3.79 7.06
CA THR A 75 -11.69 -4.44 8.23
C THR A 75 -11.78 -3.50 9.43
N VAL A 76 -11.77 -4.03 10.65
CA VAL A 76 -11.74 -3.21 11.88
C VAL A 76 -10.56 -2.23 11.86
N ALA A 77 -9.41 -2.64 11.31
CA ALA A 77 -8.25 -1.76 11.19
C ALA A 77 -8.49 -0.59 10.22
N LEU A 78 -9.26 -0.80 9.14
CA LEU A 78 -9.66 0.27 8.23
C LEU A 78 -10.72 1.18 8.86
N GLU A 79 -11.68 0.60 9.59
CA GLU A 79 -12.72 1.32 10.34
C GLU A 79 -12.11 2.28 11.37
N VAL A 80 -11.19 1.79 12.21
CA VAL A 80 -10.45 2.63 13.18
C VAL A 80 -9.70 3.78 12.49
N LEU A 81 -9.09 3.50 11.33
CA LEU A 81 -8.42 4.53 10.54
C LEU A 81 -9.43 5.54 9.99
N ALA A 82 -10.54 5.08 9.42
CA ALA A 82 -11.51 5.90 8.71
C ALA A 82 -12.40 6.74 9.64
N GLU A 83 -12.65 6.28 10.86
CA GLU A 83 -13.46 6.99 11.87
C GLU A 83 -12.61 7.75 12.89
N GLY A 84 -11.39 7.28 13.19
CA GLY A 84 -10.55 7.87 14.23
C GLY A 84 -9.31 8.60 13.71
N GLY A 85 -8.93 8.37 12.46
CA GLY A 85 -7.67 8.83 11.90
C GLY A 85 -6.45 8.09 12.44
N ASP A 86 -6.64 7.01 13.21
CA ASP A 86 -5.58 6.20 13.79
C ASP A 86 -5.24 5.02 12.87
N GLY A 87 -4.07 5.10 12.22
CA GLY A 87 -3.58 4.06 11.32
C GLY A 87 -2.75 2.96 11.99
N SER A 88 -2.63 2.93 13.32
CA SER A 88 -1.71 2.01 14.02
C SER A 88 -2.01 0.53 13.77
N ASP A 89 -3.28 0.13 13.88
CA ASP A 89 -3.70 -1.24 13.58
C ASP A 89 -3.63 -1.56 12.08
N PHE A 90 -3.91 -0.56 11.23
CA PHE A 90 -3.84 -0.70 9.78
C PHE A 90 -2.42 -1.03 9.28
N ILE A 91 -1.38 -0.51 9.94
CA ILE A 91 0.03 -0.76 9.59
C ILE A 91 0.68 -1.89 10.40
N GLY A 92 -0.06 -2.49 11.33
CA GLY A 92 0.46 -3.35 12.40
C GLY A 92 0.55 -4.84 12.10
N ASP A 93 0.37 -5.27 10.85
CA ASP A 93 0.46 -6.69 10.47
C ASP A 93 1.92 -7.12 10.24
N ASP A 94 2.36 -8.17 10.94
CA ASP A 94 3.73 -8.74 10.84
C ASP A 94 4.05 -9.32 9.44
N SER A 95 3.06 -9.52 8.58
CA SER A 95 3.25 -9.97 7.20
C SER A 95 3.68 -8.85 6.24
N PHE A 96 3.59 -7.59 6.66
CA PHE A 96 4.07 -6.47 5.87
C PHE A 96 5.60 -6.43 5.88
N TYR A 97 6.18 -6.12 4.72
CA TYR A 97 7.63 -6.02 4.57
C TYR A 97 8.17 -4.74 5.21
N ALA A 98 7.39 -3.66 5.13
CA ALA A 98 7.68 -2.40 5.79
C ALA A 98 6.36 -1.65 6.01
N SER A 99 6.31 -0.82 7.04
CA SER A 99 5.17 0.05 7.27
C SER A 99 5.60 1.34 7.95
N MET A 100 4.81 2.40 7.74
CA MET A 100 5.03 3.69 8.39
C MET A 100 3.75 4.51 8.44
N THR A 101 3.73 5.48 9.36
CA THR A 101 2.68 6.49 9.43
C THR A 101 3.28 7.90 9.44
N GLY A 102 2.53 8.87 8.93
CA GLY A 102 2.81 10.29 9.10
C GLY A 102 2.82 10.68 10.58
N THR A 103 3.37 11.84 10.88
CA THR A 103 3.46 12.32 12.27
C THR A 103 2.44 13.41 12.61
N ALA A 104 1.77 13.97 11.60
CA ALA A 104 0.82 15.04 11.77
C ALA A 104 -0.27 14.99 10.69
N PRO A 105 -1.46 15.56 10.96
CA PRO A 105 -2.48 15.75 9.94
C PRO A 105 -2.01 16.65 8.79
N ILE A 106 -2.51 16.39 7.58
CA ILE A 106 -2.23 17.18 6.37
C ILE A 106 -3.34 18.20 6.18
N GLY A 107 -3.05 19.47 6.47
CA GLY A 107 -4.01 20.56 6.28
C GLY A 107 -4.36 20.84 4.81
N ALA A 108 -5.38 21.67 4.59
CA ALA A 108 -5.87 22.05 3.27
C ALA A 108 -4.76 22.58 2.34
N GLY A 109 -4.67 22.03 1.12
CA GLY A 109 -3.66 22.38 0.12
C GLY A 109 -2.23 21.93 0.44
N ALA A 110 -1.98 21.40 1.64
CA ALA A 110 -0.68 20.94 2.08
C ALA A 110 -0.37 19.52 1.59
N SER A 111 0.87 19.10 1.81
CA SER A 111 1.33 17.75 1.51
C SER A 111 2.27 17.24 2.58
N ASP A 112 2.30 15.92 2.75
CA ASP A 112 3.33 15.21 3.51
C ASP A 112 4.10 14.26 2.58
N THR A 113 5.37 14.02 2.86
CA THR A 113 6.24 13.14 2.08
C THR A 113 7.00 12.21 3.01
N LEU A 114 6.85 10.91 2.77
CA LEU A 114 7.44 9.87 3.57
C LEU A 114 8.29 8.95 2.70
N THR A 115 9.39 8.45 3.26
CA THR A 115 10.25 7.48 2.59
C THR A 115 10.09 6.11 3.25
N ILE A 116 9.73 5.11 2.46
CA ILE A 116 9.60 3.72 2.89
C ILE A 116 10.55 2.84 2.09
N THR A 117 11.21 1.89 2.77
CA THR A 117 12.24 1.03 2.17
C THR A 117 11.94 -0.43 2.45
N VAL A 118 12.21 -1.29 1.48
CA VAL A 118 12.17 -2.74 1.62
C VAL A 118 13.46 -3.36 1.08
N THR A 119 13.85 -4.53 1.59
CA THR A 119 15.07 -5.24 1.21
C THR A 119 14.71 -6.59 0.59
N ASP A 120 15.32 -6.90 -0.56
CA ASP A 120 15.16 -8.13 -1.34
C ASP A 120 13.73 -8.44 -1.85
N GLU A 121 12.80 -7.47 -1.73
CA GLU A 121 11.41 -7.59 -2.20
C GLU A 121 11.14 -6.71 -3.44
N ALA A 122 11.75 -7.06 -4.57
CA ALA A 122 11.66 -6.30 -5.83
C ALA A 122 10.23 -6.17 -6.37
N GLU A 123 9.34 -7.13 -6.06
CA GLU A 123 7.96 -7.20 -6.53
C GLU A 123 6.95 -6.80 -5.43
N SER A 124 7.26 -5.73 -4.72
CA SER A 124 6.42 -5.21 -3.64
C SER A 124 5.14 -4.55 -4.17
N PHE A 125 4.10 -4.63 -3.36
CA PHE A 125 2.84 -3.89 -3.49
C PHE A 125 2.77 -2.85 -2.40
N ILE A 126 2.07 -1.75 -2.68
CA ILE A 126 1.84 -0.67 -1.73
C ILE A 126 0.35 -0.48 -1.47
N SER A 127 0.01 -0.25 -0.21
CA SER A 127 -1.28 0.34 0.18
C SER A 127 -1.05 1.62 0.96
N VAL A 128 -1.87 2.64 0.68
CA VAL A 128 -1.81 3.96 1.30
C VAL A 128 -3.22 4.36 1.70
N ALA A 129 -3.43 4.78 2.94
CA ALA A 129 -4.74 5.23 3.42
C ALA A 129 -4.61 6.46 4.33
N THR A 130 -5.61 7.33 4.30
CA THR A 130 -5.74 8.50 5.19
C THR A 130 -7.21 8.89 5.32
N MET A 131 -7.63 9.29 6.51
CA MET A 131 -8.99 9.75 6.79
C MET A 131 -9.16 11.21 6.38
N LEU A 132 -10.35 11.59 5.92
CA LEU A 132 -10.78 12.99 5.87
C LEU A 132 -11.43 13.33 7.22
N VAL A 133 -10.75 14.07 8.08
CA VAL A 133 -11.05 14.07 9.52
C VAL A 133 -12.37 14.80 9.88
N ASN A 134 -12.86 15.71 9.05
CA ASN A 134 -14.18 16.34 9.24
C ASN A 134 -15.30 15.54 8.56
N THR A 135 -15.28 14.21 8.73
CA THR A 135 -16.30 13.26 8.27
C THR A 135 -16.52 12.18 9.32
N ASN A 136 -17.57 11.37 9.15
CA ASN A 136 -17.87 10.25 10.04
C ASN A 136 -16.85 9.10 9.79
N ASP A 137 -16.76 8.60 8.56
CA ASP A 137 -15.91 7.46 8.21
C ASP A 137 -15.26 7.56 6.81
N ALA A 138 -15.03 8.78 6.32
CA ALA A 138 -14.47 8.98 4.98
C ALA A 138 -12.95 8.81 4.96
N PHE A 139 -12.45 8.10 3.96
CA PHE A 139 -11.02 7.93 3.74
C PHE A 139 -10.64 8.03 2.26
N ALA A 140 -9.37 8.23 1.96
CA ALA A 140 -8.82 8.17 0.61
C ALA A 140 -7.59 7.27 0.61
N GLY A 141 -7.40 6.49 -0.46
CA GLY A 141 -6.29 5.56 -0.52
C GLY A 141 -6.19 4.72 -1.79
N ILE A 142 -5.15 3.89 -1.82
CA ILE A 142 -4.97 2.80 -2.76
C ILE A 142 -4.69 1.50 -2.00
N SER A 143 -5.19 0.38 -2.52
CA SER A 143 -4.99 -0.93 -1.91
C SER A 143 -4.33 -1.87 -2.91
N GLY A 144 -3.23 -2.52 -2.51
CA GLY A 144 -2.56 -3.54 -3.30
C GLY A 144 -2.11 -3.06 -4.68
N HIS A 145 -1.50 -1.87 -4.77
CA HIS A 145 -0.96 -1.37 -6.03
C HIS A 145 0.44 -1.92 -6.27
N SER A 146 0.71 -2.51 -7.44
CA SER A 146 2.04 -3.05 -7.75
C SER A 146 3.04 -1.92 -7.99
N LEU A 147 4.24 -2.05 -7.43
CA LEU A 147 5.37 -1.13 -7.68
C LEU A 147 6.32 -1.64 -8.78
N ALA A 148 6.05 -2.81 -9.36
CA ALA A 148 6.96 -3.48 -10.29
C ALA A 148 7.26 -2.68 -11.57
N GLU A 149 6.37 -1.75 -11.95
CA GLU A 149 6.54 -0.90 -13.13
C GLU A 149 7.42 0.32 -12.87
N LEU A 150 7.75 0.65 -11.61
CA LEU A 150 8.60 1.80 -11.28
C LEU A 150 10.09 1.44 -11.37
N THR A 151 10.80 2.08 -12.29
CA THR A 151 12.26 2.06 -12.32
C THR A 151 12.83 3.24 -11.51
N LEU A 152 14.14 3.23 -11.27
CA LEU A 152 14.81 4.26 -10.48
C LEU A 152 14.55 5.66 -11.06
N ASN A 153 14.05 6.58 -10.23
CA ASN A 153 13.57 7.93 -10.54
C ASN A 153 12.25 8.03 -11.31
N ASP A 154 11.55 6.92 -11.56
CA ASP A 154 10.19 7.00 -12.08
C ASP A 154 9.22 7.42 -10.99
N THR A 155 8.23 8.22 -11.38
CA THR A 155 7.14 8.66 -10.52
C THR A 155 5.80 8.23 -11.13
N MET A 156 4.98 7.55 -10.33
CA MET A 156 3.55 7.39 -10.62
C MET A 156 2.73 8.43 -9.84
N VAL A 157 1.67 8.92 -10.47
CA VAL A 157 0.76 9.92 -9.87
C VAL A 157 -0.67 9.45 -10.03
N MET A 158 -1.42 9.49 -8.93
CA MET A 158 -2.83 9.11 -8.87
C MET A 158 -3.65 10.20 -8.21
N MET A 159 -4.86 10.40 -8.73
CA MET A 159 -5.87 11.27 -8.13
C MET A 159 -6.88 10.36 -7.44
N LEU A 160 -6.94 10.42 -6.12
CA LEU A 160 -7.70 9.48 -5.31
C LEU A 160 -9.11 10.01 -5.05
N PRO A 161 -10.14 9.18 -5.25
CA PRO A 161 -11.47 9.47 -4.76
C PRO A 161 -11.50 9.35 -3.23
N VAL A 162 -12.53 9.95 -2.65
CA VAL A 162 -12.95 9.70 -1.27
C VAL A 162 -13.87 8.49 -1.29
N LEU A 163 -13.54 7.57 -0.40
CA LEU A 163 -14.30 6.37 -0.08
C LEU A 163 -14.92 6.55 1.30
N ASP A 164 -15.92 5.72 1.53
CA ASP A 164 -16.72 5.62 2.73
C ASP A 164 -16.53 4.19 3.24
N ALA A 165 -16.18 4.04 4.52
CA ALA A 165 -15.92 2.71 5.09
C ALA A 165 -17.20 1.88 5.22
N GLY A 166 -18.34 2.57 5.33
CA GLY A 166 -19.67 1.99 5.45
C GLY A 166 -19.98 1.53 6.87
N THR A 167 -19.18 1.93 7.86
CA THR A 167 -19.25 1.47 9.25
C THR A 167 -19.91 2.50 10.17
N GLU A 168 -19.97 3.76 9.75
CA GLU A 168 -20.72 4.81 10.44
C GLU A 168 -21.60 5.61 9.50
N ALA A 169 -22.86 5.85 9.88
CA ALA A 169 -23.76 6.65 9.07
C ALA A 169 -23.24 8.10 8.89
N ASN A 170 -23.19 8.57 7.65
CA ASN A 170 -22.92 9.95 7.26
C ASN A 170 -24.01 10.91 7.75
N SER A 171 -23.95 11.23 9.03
CA SER A 171 -24.95 12.05 9.72
C SER A 171 -24.50 13.50 9.85
N GLU A 172 -23.19 13.73 9.79
CA GLU A 172 -22.53 14.99 10.08
C GLU A 172 -22.95 15.61 11.43
N ALA A 173 -23.47 14.80 12.34
CA ALA A 173 -24.10 15.24 13.56
C ALA A 173 -23.08 15.60 14.63
N ALA A 174 -23.47 16.47 15.57
CA ALA A 174 -22.59 16.85 16.67
C ALA A 174 -22.20 15.64 17.54
N GLY A 175 -20.92 15.54 17.85
CA GLY A 175 -20.30 14.45 18.60
C GLY A 175 -19.92 13.21 17.78
N THR A 176 -20.14 13.22 16.47
CA THR A 176 -19.91 12.04 15.59
C THR A 176 -18.68 12.19 14.70
N ILE A 177 -18.08 13.38 14.63
CA ILE A 177 -16.93 13.66 13.77
C ILE A 177 -15.71 13.99 14.64
N PRO A 178 -14.54 13.36 14.45
CA PRO A 178 -13.35 13.63 15.28
C PRO A 178 -12.90 15.09 15.28
N GLY A 179 -12.98 15.78 14.14
CA GLY A 179 -12.80 17.22 14.06
C GLY A 179 -11.62 17.70 13.21
N PRO A 180 -11.30 19.00 13.24
CA PRO A 180 -11.63 19.98 14.27
C PRO A 180 -13.01 20.65 14.15
N ALA A 181 -13.87 20.24 13.21
CA ALA A 181 -15.19 20.87 13.03
C ALA A 181 -16.16 20.58 14.19
N ASP A 182 -15.99 19.44 14.87
CA ASP A 182 -16.91 18.93 15.88
C ASP A 182 -16.21 18.56 17.20
N ASP A 183 -14.94 18.10 17.14
CA ASP A 183 -14.20 17.55 18.30
C ASP A 183 -14.98 16.40 18.98
N GLY A 184 -15.71 15.62 18.17
CA GLY A 184 -16.55 14.51 18.55
C GLY A 184 -15.78 13.21 18.75
N GLU A 185 -16.52 12.14 18.99
CA GLU A 185 -15.97 10.80 19.12
C GLU A 185 -15.69 10.23 17.71
N GLY A 186 -14.47 9.75 17.50
CA GLY A 186 -14.11 8.95 16.32
C GLY A 186 -14.58 7.51 16.44
N PHE A 187 -13.68 6.55 16.20
CA PHE A 187 -14.02 5.12 16.20
C PHE A 187 -14.92 4.69 17.37
N ASN A 188 -16.06 4.09 17.02
CA ASN A 188 -16.98 3.50 17.99
C ASN A 188 -17.63 2.23 17.41
N SER A 189 -17.22 1.07 17.92
CA SER A 189 -17.69 -0.25 17.47
C SER A 189 -19.18 -0.56 17.74
N GLU A 190 -19.91 0.32 18.42
CA GLU A 190 -21.37 0.23 18.53
C GLU A 190 -22.10 0.93 17.38
N ARG A 191 -21.40 1.74 16.56
CA ARG A 191 -21.91 2.37 15.34
C ARG A 191 -21.89 1.34 14.20
N ASP A 192 -22.85 1.47 13.29
CA ASP A 192 -23.08 0.53 12.18
C ASP A 192 -23.85 1.26 11.06
N ASP A 193 -23.61 0.89 9.81
CA ASP A 193 -24.35 1.38 8.64
C ASP A 193 -24.50 0.32 7.54
N ALA A 194 -23.84 0.52 6.39
CA ALA A 194 -24.02 -0.30 5.20
C ALA A 194 -23.09 -1.53 5.17
N ASP A 195 -22.06 -1.54 6.02
CA ASP A 195 -21.02 -2.56 6.15
C ASP A 195 -20.30 -2.87 4.83
N VAL A 196 -20.17 -1.87 3.95
CA VAL A 196 -19.49 -2.02 2.65
C VAL A 196 -18.74 -0.76 2.27
N VAL A 197 -17.48 -0.93 1.86
CA VAL A 197 -16.69 0.17 1.33
C VAL A 197 -17.32 0.69 0.04
N SER A 198 -17.57 1.99 -0.04
CA SER A 198 -18.20 2.61 -1.21
C SER A 198 -17.56 3.95 -1.59
N PHE A 199 -18.00 4.54 -2.71
CA PHE A 199 -17.60 5.92 -3.03
C PHE A 199 -18.39 6.89 -2.16
N HIS A 200 -17.70 7.73 -1.41
CA HIS A 200 -18.38 8.66 -0.52
C HIS A 200 -19.17 9.70 -1.34
N PRO A 201 -20.45 9.95 -1.01
CA PRO A 201 -21.30 10.87 -1.77
C PRO A 201 -20.97 12.37 -1.54
N GLY A 202 -19.90 12.68 -0.82
CA GLY A 202 -19.66 13.99 -0.22
C GLY A 202 -20.45 14.21 1.08
N VAL A 203 -20.12 15.28 1.80
CA VAL A 203 -20.79 15.65 3.06
C VAL A 203 -21.94 16.61 2.83
N VAL A 204 -22.96 16.54 3.69
CA VAL A 204 -24.09 17.48 3.70
C VAL A 204 -23.97 18.44 4.88
N SER A 205 -23.93 19.74 4.59
CA SER A 205 -23.75 20.77 5.62
C SER A 205 -25.08 21.33 6.14
N GLY A 206 -25.03 22.08 7.25
CA GLY A 206 -26.19 22.83 7.75
C GLY A 206 -26.77 23.81 6.72
N GLU A 207 -25.89 24.36 5.86
CA GLU A 207 -26.24 25.29 4.78
C GLU A 207 -26.95 24.60 3.61
N ASP A 208 -26.88 23.27 3.55
CA ASP A 208 -27.53 22.42 2.53
C ASP A 208 -28.92 21.93 2.96
N GLY A 209 -29.34 22.30 4.17
CA GLY A 209 -30.63 21.93 4.74
C GLY A 209 -30.55 20.79 5.76
N LEU A 210 -29.38 20.17 5.98
CA LEU A 210 -29.20 19.21 7.07
C LEU A 210 -29.01 19.96 8.39
N THR A 211 -30.12 20.37 9.00
CA THR A 211 -30.14 21.34 10.12
C THR A 211 -29.30 20.91 11.33
N LEU A 212 -29.05 19.61 11.52
CA LEU A 212 -28.26 19.06 12.62
C LEU A 212 -26.78 18.89 12.28
N SER A 213 -26.37 19.16 11.04
CA SER A 213 -24.98 19.05 10.62
C SER A 213 -24.14 20.13 11.29
N VAL A 214 -23.01 19.73 11.86
CA VAL A 214 -21.98 20.64 12.40
C VAL A 214 -21.08 21.20 11.30
N LEU A 215 -21.19 20.67 10.08
CA LEU A 215 -20.37 21.09 8.97
C LEU A 215 -20.93 22.35 8.27
N THR A 216 -20.03 23.07 7.63
CA THR A 216 -20.34 24.22 6.76
C THR A 216 -19.98 23.88 5.31
N SER A 217 -20.39 24.71 4.36
CA SER A 217 -19.98 24.54 2.95
C SER A 217 -18.46 24.48 2.75
N ALA A 218 -17.66 25.02 3.67
CA ALA A 218 -16.20 24.93 3.61
C ALA A 218 -15.64 23.51 3.81
N HIS A 219 -16.40 22.61 4.46
CA HIS A 219 -16.01 21.22 4.69
C HIS A 219 -16.37 20.29 3.53
N ARG A 220 -17.07 20.80 2.50
CA ARG A 220 -17.34 20.03 1.30
C ARG A 220 -16.06 19.67 0.56
N PHE A 221 -16.12 18.55 -0.14
CA PHE A 221 -15.08 18.10 -1.04
C PHE A 221 -15.73 17.55 -2.32
N ASP A 222 -15.04 17.76 -3.43
CA ASP A 222 -15.33 17.10 -4.69
C ASP A 222 -14.31 15.97 -4.89
N ASN A 223 -14.72 14.96 -5.65
CA ASN A 223 -13.80 13.93 -6.10
C ASN A 223 -13.06 14.38 -7.37
N PRO A 224 -11.73 14.19 -7.47
CA PRO A 224 -10.81 13.62 -6.46
C PRO A 224 -10.37 14.63 -5.39
N ALA A 225 -10.19 14.16 -4.14
CA ALA A 225 -9.84 14.99 -2.99
C ALA A 225 -8.36 14.92 -2.57
N VAL A 226 -7.64 13.89 -3.03
CA VAL A 226 -6.24 13.64 -2.65
C VAL A 226 -5.42 13.35 -3.89
N LYS A 227 -4.21 13.91 -3.97
CA LYS A 227 -3.22 13.53 -4.97
C LYS A 227 -2.12 12.70 -4.30
N LEU A 228 -1.88 11.51 -4.82
CA LEU A 228 -0.81 10.62 -4.40
C LEU A 228 0.28 10.60 -5.48
N SER A 229 1.53 10.78 -5.08
CA SER A 229 2.71 10.60 -5.95
C SER A 229 3.67 9.62 -5.29
N ILE A 230 4.14 8.63 -6.05
CA ILE A 230 5.08 7.62 -5.55
C ILE A 230 6.27 7.58 -6.50
N THR A 231 7.44 7.92 -5.98
CA THR A 231 8.71 7.94 -6.73
C THR A 231 9.63 6.88 -6.18
N ARG A 232 10.18 6.04 -7.06
CA ARG A 232 11.25 5.13 -6.65
C ARG A 232 12.58 5.89 -6.60
N VAL A 233 13.21 5.90 -5.43
CA VAL A 233 14.48 6.61 -5.17
C VAL A 233 15.66 5.67 -4.94
N GLU A 234 15.40 4.36 -4.82
CA GLU A 234 16.38 3.27 -4.78
C GLU A 234 15.78 2.00 -5.40
#